data_AF-A0A0V0HI10-F1
#
_entry.id   AF-A0A0V0HI10-F1
#
_cell.length_a   1.000
_cell.length_b   1.000
_cell.length_c   1.000
_cell.angle_alpha   90.00
_cell.angle_beta   90.00
_cell.angle_gamma   90.00
#
_symmetry.space_group_name_H-M   'P 1'
#
loop_
_entity.id
_entity.type
_entity.pdbx_description
1 polymer ?
#
loop_
_entity_poly.entity_id
_entity_poly.type
_entity_poly.pdbx_seq_one_letter_code
_entity_poly.pdbx_strand_id
1 'polypeptide(L)'
;MEEIGSLFHLRFLSIHTRDVKAIPVSWLNLQNLETLLINTEYTEYNMVLLPRILKLSKLKHVKIDTSCFFEKEEEEDNIQSRILEGENSKLTTLSTVYISYSEGTNDALKKFPNLQHLECTITMPEDPPTHGDWLPKFDVLNKLESLIAVYSNSWDYYGYPIEYHFPTSLKELRLYDIPVRPALLSAIAALPQLEILDIIYSAFVEDKWYASEDKYQSLKTLTLRKVNLSEWEVDRETFPKLEELILESCYKLMEIPSVFGDIDTLKSIQVVQSKREVGDS
;
A
#
# COMPACT_ATOMS: atom_id res chain seq x y z
N MET A 1 31.14 -3.97 -0.08
CA MET A 1 29.87 -4.34 0.60
C MET A 1 30.03 -5.49 1.58
N GLU A 2 30.88 -6.48 1.30
CA GLU A 2 31.14 -7.59 2.24
C GLU A 2 31.72 -7.13 3.59
N GLU A 3 32.61 -6.12 3.57
CA GLU A 3 33.25 -5.58 4.79
C GLU A 3 32.25 -5.02 5.80
N ILE A 4 31.09 -4.52 5.35
CA ILE A 4 30.03 -3.99 6.23
C ILE A 4 29.57 -5.10 7.17
N GLY A 5 29.51 -6.35 6.71
CA GLY A 5 29.11 -7.49 7.54
C GLY A 5 30.03 -7.75 8.74
N SER A 6 31.24 -7.18 8.78
CA SER A 6 32.12 -7.28 9.95
C SER A 6 31.74 -6.32 11.09
N LEU A 7 30.87 -5.34 10.83
CA LEU A 7 30.48 -4.29 11.78
C LEU A 7 29.40 -4.78 12.74
N PHE A 8 29.73 -5.72 13.62
CA PHE A 8 28.78 -6.38 14.53
C PHE A 8 27.93 -5.41 15.39
N HIS A 9 28.50 -4.27 15.79
CA HIS A 9 27.82 -3.27 16.63
C HIS A 9 26.97 -2.27 15.82
N LEU A 10 26.94 -2.38 14.49
CA LEU A 10 26.18 -1.49 13.63
C LEU A 10 24.68 -1.65 13.92
N ARG A 11 24.01 -0.53 14.22
CA ARG A 11 22.56 -0.48 14.49
C ARG A 11 21.77 0.23 13.39
N PHE A 12 22.43 1.08 12.64
CA PHE A 12 21.84 1.87 11.58
C PHE A 12 22.75 1.79 10.36
N LEU A 13 22.20 1.40 9.23
CA LEU A 13 22.89 1.39 7.95
C LEU A 13 22.06 2.20 6.96
N SER A 14 22.64 3.26 6.43
CA SER A 14 22.09 4.01 5.30
C SER A 14 23.15 4.10 4.22
N ILE A 15 22.86 3.54 3.04
CA ILE A 15 23.80 3.51 1.93
C ILE A 15 23.11 3.80 0.61
N HIS A 16 23.92 4.26 -0.34
CA HIS A 16 23.55 4.37 -1.76
C HIS A 16 24.35 3.29 -2.50
N THR A 17 23.68 2.44 -3.28
CA THR A 17 24.33 1.35 -3.99
C THR A 17 23.56 0.92 -5.23
N ARG A 18 24.28 0.51 -6.28
CA ARG A 18 23.68 0.02 -7.54
C ARG A 18 23.86 -1.49 -7.76
N ASP A 19 24.59 -2.17 -6.89
CA ASP A 19 25.14 -3.51 -7.17
C ASP A 19 24.57 -4.61 -6.26
N VAL A 20 23.44 -4.35 -5.57
CA VAL A 20 22.86 -5.30 -4.60
C VAL A 20 21.57 -5.91 -5.13
N LYS A 21 21.68 -7.12 -5.67
CA LYS A 21 20.52 -7.91 -6.09
C LYS A 21 19.77 -8.57 -4.93
N ALA A 22 20.43 -8.78 -3.79
CA ALA A 22 19.85 -9.38 -2.59
C ALA A 22 20.68 -9.00 -1.36
N ILE A 23 20.11 -9.10 -0.15
CA ILE A 23 20.84 -8.85 1.10
C ILE A 23 22.15 -9.69 1.11
N PRO A 24 23.35 -9.10 1.16
CA PRO A 24 24.60 -9.86 1.11
C PRO A 24 24.72 -10.88 2.24
N VAL A 25 25.37 -12.02 1.98
CA VAL A 25 25.51 -13.09 3.00
C VAL A 25 26.29 -12.61 4.21
N SER A 26 27.31 -11.76 4.03
CA SER A 26 28.05 -11.15 5.13
C SER A 26 27.19 -10.27 6.03
N TRP A 27 26.12 -9.66 5.51
CA TRP A 27 25.24 -8.80 6.32
C TRP A 27 24.42 -9.58 7.32
N LEU A 28 24.31 -10.91 7.16
CA LEU A 28 23.68 -11.77 8.15
C LEU A 28 24.41 -11.73 9.51
N ASN A 29 25.63 -11.22 9.58
CA ASN A 29 26.36 -11.00 10.82
C ASN A 29 25.95 -9.71 11.56
N LEU A 30 25.16 -8.83 10.93
CA LEU A 30 24.69 -7.56 11.49
C LEU A 30 23.53 -7.77 12.48
N GLN A 31 23.76 -8.56 13.52
CA GLN A 31 22.76 -8.99 14.50
C GLN A 31 22.29 -7.87 15.44
N ASN A 32 22.90 -6.69 15.37
CA ASN A 32 22.45 -5.49 16.10
C ASN A 32 21.78 -4.45 15.19
N LEU A 33 21.63 -4.72 13.89
CA LEU A 33 21.02 -3.78 12.97
C LEU A 33 19.54 -3.60 13.28
N GLU A 34 19.13 -2.36 13.52
CA GLU A 34 17.77 -1.95 13.82
C GLU A 34 17.13 -1.21 12.65
N THR A 35 17.92 -0.51 11.83
CA THR A 35 17.44 0.26 10.69
C THR A 35 18.32 0.06 9.47
N LEU A 36 17.68 -0.26 8.34
CA LEU A 36 18.32 -0.45 7.05
C LEU A 36 17.65 0.46 6.01
N LEU A 37 18.41 1.41 5.50
CA LEU A 37 18.01 2.31 4.42
C LEU A 37 18.94 2.09 3.23
N ILE A 38 18.38 1.75 2.07
CA ILE A 38 19.17 1.55 0.86
C ILE A 38 18.52 2.34 -0.26
N ASN A 39 19.28 3.30 -0.81
CA ASN A 39 18.92 3.96 -2.04
C ASN A 39 19.59 3.23 -3.20
N THR A 40 18.79 2.82 -4.18
CA THR A 40 19.20 1.96 -5.31
C THR A 40 19.28 2.71 -6.64
N GLU A 41 19.46 4.04 -6.65
CA GLU A 41 19.51 4.92 -7.84
C GLU A 41 19.69 4.21 -9.20
N TYR A 42 18.62 4.17 -10.01
CA TYR A 42 18.66 3.69 -11.40
C TYR A 42 19.06 2.21 -11.58
N THR A 43 18.72 1.31 -10.65
CA THR A 43 18.89 -0.14 -10.86
C THR A 43 17.81 -0.72 -11.76
N GLU A 44 18.19 -1.66 -12.64
CA GLU A 44 17.27 -2.48 -13.44
C GLU A 44 16.62 -3.63 -12.65
N TYR A 45 17.06 -3.88 -11.41
CA TYR A 45 16.66 -5.02 -10.60
C TYR A 45 16.08 -4.60 -9.25
N ASN A 46 15.11 -5.37 -8.76
CA ASN A 46 14.62 -5.27 -7.38
C ASN A 46 15.52 -6.08 -6.44
N MET A 47 15.89 -5.49 -5.31
CA MET A 47 16.65 -6.20 -4.29
C MET A 47 15.78 -7.24 -3.58
N VAL A 48 16.20 -8.50 -3.63
CA VAL A 48 15.48 -9.63 -3.01
C VAL A 48 15.69 -9.66 -1.50
N LEU A 49 14.59 -9.64 -0.76
CA LEU A 49 14.58 -9.60 0.71
C LEU A 49 14.63 -11.00 1.33
N LEU A 50 13.78 -11.93 0.88
CA LEU A 50 13.64 -13.25 1.50
C LEU A 50 14.65 -14.26 0.93
N PRO A 51 15.06 -15.26 1.74
CA PRO A 51 14.74 -15.43 3.16
C PRO A 51 15.68 -14.62 4.08
N ARG A 52 16.68 -13.91 3.52
CA ARG A 52 17.81 -13.35 4.26
C ARG A 52 17.41 -12.30 5.29
N ILE A 53 16.40 -11.48 5.00
CA ILE A 53 15.88 -10.47 5.93
C ILE A 53 15.35 -11.08 7.24
N LEU A 54 14.92 -12.35 7.23
CA LEU A 54 14.39 -13.03 8.42
C LEU A 54 15.49 -13.30 9.46
N LYS A 55 16.75 -13.38 9.04
CA LYS A 55 17.90 -13.63 9.93
C LYS A 55 18.39 -12.38 10.66
N LEU A 56 17.90 -11.18 10.29
CA LEU A 56 18.22 -9.91 10.93
C LEU A 56 17.25 -9.64 12.07
N SER A 57 17.43 -10.36 13.17
CA SER A 57 16.44 -10.50 14.26
C SER A 57 16.12 -9.22 15.05
N LYS A 58 16.96 -8.18 14.99
CA LYS A 58 16.73 -6.89 15.67
C LYS A 58 16.23 -5.80 14.73
N LEU A 59 16.06 -6.11 13.44
CA LEU A 59 15.69 -5.15 12.42
C LEU A 59 14.25 -4.68 12.66
N LYS A 60 14.06 -3.37 12.75
CA LYS A 60 12.76 -2.72 13.00
C LYS A 60 12.24 -1.97 11.80
N HIS A 61 13.14 -1.30 11.08
CA HIS A 61 12.79 -0.39 9.99
C HIS A 61 13.61 -0.70 8.74
N VAL A 62 12.92 -0.94 7.63
CA VAL A 62 13.54 -1.19 6.33
C VAL A 62 12.90 -0.28 5.29
N LYS A 63 13.72 0.45 4.56
CA LYS A 63 13.33 1.19 3.37
C LYS A 63 14.38 0.97 2.28
N ILE A 64 13.97 0.40 1.17
CA ILE A 64 14.86 0.06 0.05
C ILE A 64 14.17 0.48 -1.23
N ASP A 65 14.67 1.50 -1.93
CA ASP A 65 13.95 2.17 -3.03
C ASP A 65 13.36 1.19 -4.07
N THR A 66 14.09 0.12 -4.39
CA THR A 66 13.60 -0.98 -5.22
C THR A 66 13.86 -2.34 -4.56
N SER A 67 12.83 -2.96 -3.98
CA SER A 67 12.94 -4.29 -3.37
C SER A 67 11.77 -5.21 -3.69
N CYS A 68 11.96 -6.52 -3.54
CA CYS A 68 10.90 -7.51 -3.71
C CYS A 68 11.10 -8.66 -2.72
N PHE A 69 10.03 -9.40 -2.43
CA PHE A 69 10.16 -10.54 -1.53
C PHE A 69 11.00 -11.67 -2.14
N PHE A 70 10.80 -11.95 -3.42
CA PHE A 70 11.41 -13.07 -4.13
C PHE A 70 12.01 -12.61 -5.45
N GLU A 71 13.02 -13.34 -5.93
CA GLU A 71 13.53 -13.18 -7.28
C GLU A 71 12.43 -13.50 -8.29
N LYS A 72 12.36 -12.78 -9.42
CA LYS A 72 11.45 -13.14 -10.51
C LYS A 72 11.98 -14.42 -11.14
N GLU A 73 11.21 -15.51 -11.08
CA GLU A 73 11.57 -16.77 -11.73
C GLU A 73 11.27 -16.67 -13.24
N GLU A 74 12.19 -17.10 -14.09
CA GLU A 74 12.00 -17.16 -15.55
C GLU A 74 11.24 -18.44 -15.99
N GLU A 75 11.08 -19.45 -15.12
CA GLU A 75 10.42 -20.74 -15.42
C GLU A 75 9.57 -21.24 -14.22
N GLU A 76 8.37 -21.76 -14.50
CA GLU A 76 7.30 -22.11 -13.52
C GLU A 76 7.60 -23.32 -12.60
N ASP A 77 8.71 -24.03 -12.79
CA ASP A 77 8.91 -25.37 -12.22
C ASP A 77 9.59 -25.42 -10.83
N ASN A 78 9.92 -24.29 -10.19
CA ASN A 78 10.72 -24.26 -8.94
C ASN A 78 9.97 -23.84 -7.65
N ILE A 79 8.64 -23.96 -7.66
CA ILE A 79 7.76 -23.57 -6.54
C ILE A 79 8.10 -24.28 -5.21
N GLN A 80 8.70 -25.48 -5.25
CA GLN A 80 9.10 -26.25 -4.06
C GLN A 80 10.21 -25.60 -3.20
N SER A 81 10.92 -24.57 -3.69
CA SER A 81 12.06 -23.97 -2.97
C SER A 81 11.69 -22.82 -2.01
N ARG A 82 10.43 -22.38 -1.96
CA ARG A 82 9.98 -21.22 -1.14
C ARG A 82 9.60 -21.59 0.31
N ILE A 83 10.11 -22.68 0.86
CA ILE A 83 9.93 -22.98 2.29
C ILE A 83 10.64 -21.89 3.11
N LEU A 84 9.86 -20.93 3.59
CA LEU A 84 10.35 -19.86 4.45
C LEU A 84 10.40 -20.35 5.89
N GLU A 85 11.61 -20.63 6.39
CA GLU A 85 11.84 -20.91 7.81
C GLU A 85 12.02 -19.62 8.62
N GLY A 86 11.38 -19.58 9.79
CA GLY A 86 11.44 -18.41 10.69
C GLY A 86 10.48 -17.27 10.32
N GLU A 87 10.63 -16.17 11.06
CA GLU A 87 9.88 -14.92 10.92
C GLU A 87 10.75 -13.75 11.44
N ASN A 88 10.44 -12.53 11.02
CA ASN A 88 11.01 -11.32 11.59
C ASN A 88 9.97 -10.56 12.41
N SER A 89 9.84 -10.95 13.68
CA SER A 89 8.87 -10.38 14.62
C SER A 89 9.28 -9.03 15.20
N LYS A 90 10.48 -8.51 14.91
CA LYS A 90 10.90 -7.17 15.33
C LYS A 90 10.64 -6.10 14.27
N LEU A 91 10.44 -6.51 13.01
CA LEU A 91 10.15 -5.60 11.92
C LEU A 91 8.78 -4.94 12.14
N THR A 92 8.77 -3.61 12.11
CA THR A 92 7.58 -2.76 12.29
C THR A 92 7.32 -1.87 11.07
N THR A 93 8.36 -1.53 10.31
CA THR A 93 8.26 -0.73 9.10
C THR A 93 8.95 -1.42 7.95
N LEU A 94 8.23 -1.57 6.85
CA LEU A 94 8.74 -2.08 5.59
C LEU A 94 8.23 -1.19 4.47
N SER A 95 9.14 -0.47 3.81
CA SER A 95 8.80 0.44 2.73
C SER A 95 9.36 -0.02 1.39
N THR A 96 8.69 0.43 0.34
CA THR A 96 9.11 0.34 -1.07
C THR A 96 9.37 -1.10 -1.55
N VAL A 97 8.43 -1.99 -1.22
CA VAL A 97 8.46 -3.40 -1.66
C VAL A 97 7.52 -3.63 -2.85
N TYR A 98 8.07 -4.10 -3.95
CA TYR A 98 7.32 -4.63 -5.08
C TYR A 98 6.73 -5.99 -4.73
N ILE A 99 5.42 -6.10 -4.89
CA ILE A 99 4.64 -7.29 -4.62
C ILE A 99 3.91 -7.67 -5.91
N SER A 100 4.29 -8.80 -6.50
CA SER A 100 3.53 -9.45 -7.56
C SER A 100 2.59 -10.50 -6.97
N TYR A 101 1.50 -10.79 -7.68
CA TYR A 101 0.73 -11.99 -7.39
C TYR A 101 1.62 -13.22 -7.65
N SER A 102 1.86 -13.99 -6.61
CA SER A 102 2.51 -15.31 -6.67
C SER A 102 2.06 -16.11 -5.47
N GLU A 103 2.05 -17.44 -5.55
CA GLU A 103 1.59 -18.31 -4.47
C GLU A 103 2.28 -18.03 -3.12
N GLY A 104 3.53 -17.55 -3.12
CA GLY A 104 4.28 -17.23 -1.89
C GLY A 104 4.15 -15.81 -1.35
N THR A 105 3.37 -14.92 -1.96
CA THR A 105 3.23 -13.52 -1.50
C THR A 105 2.58 -13.44 -0.13
N ASN A 106 1.47 -14.15 0.07
CA ASN A 106 0.77 -14.17 1.36
C ASN A 106 1.64 -14.83 2.44
N ASP A 107 2.42 -15.85 2.08
CA ASP A 107 3.34 -16.51 3.00
C ASP A 107 4.53 -15.63 3.40
N ALA A 108 5.01 -14.78 2.48
CA ALA A 108 5.99 -13.74 2.79
C ALA A 108 5.44 -12.72 3.79
N LEU A 109 4.23 -12.20 3.57
CA LEU A 109 3.60 -11.24 4.48
C LEU A 109 3.45 -11.81 5.89
N LYS A 110 3.05 -13.09 6.02
CA LYS A 110 2.95 -13.79 7.31
C LYS A 110 4.27 -13.82 8.10
N LYS A 111 5.43 -13.64 7.45
CA LYS A 111 6.73 -13.61 8.12
C LYS A 111 7.03 -12.32 8.87
N PHE A 112 6.14 -11.34 8.79
CA PHE A 112 6.27 -10.04 9.48
C PHE A 112 5.06 -9.79 10.39
N PRO A 113 4.84 -10.61 11.43
CA PRO A 113 3.60 -10.60 12.22
C PRO A 113 3.38 -9.32 13.04
N ASN A 114 4.42 -8.50 13.23
CA ASN A 114 4.37 -7.25 13.97
C ASN A 114 4.53 -6.01 13.09
N LEU A 115 4.37 -6.16 11.77
CA LEU A 115 4.44 -5.04 10.84
C LEU A 115 3.30 -4.06 11.11
N GLN A 116 3.65 -2.77 11.23
CA GLN A 116 2.74 -1.66 11.52
C GLN A 116 2.60 -0.72 10.34
N HIS A 117 3.67 -0.55 9.55
CA HIS A 117 3.70 0.32 8.39
C HIS A 117 4.22 -0.44 7.18
N LEU A 118 3.42 -0.50 6.12
CA LEU A 118 3.79 -1.11 4.84
C LEU A 118 3.60 -0.09 3.72
N GLU A 119 4.66 0.14 2.96
CA GLU A 119 4.58 0.80 1.66
C GLU A 119 4.99 -0.20 0.58
N CYS A 120 4.10 -0.42 -0.40
CA CYS A 120 4.32 -1.41 -1.44
C CYS A 120 3.84 -0.93 -2.82
N THR A 121 4.46 -1.52 -3.84
CA THR A 121 4.00 -1.41 -5.23
C THR A 121 3.41 -2.74 -5.64
N ILE A 122 2.12 -2.76 -5.94
CA ILE A 122 1.41 -3.95 -6.40
C ILE A 122 1.51 -3.99 -7.92
N THR A 123 2.14 -5.04 -8.44
CA THR A 123 2.26 -5.28 -9.88
C THR A 123 1.32 -6.41 -10.29
N MET A 124 0.52 -6.18 -11.33
CA MET A 124 -0.31 -7.24 -11.90
C MET A 124 0.58 -8.38 -12.44
N PRO A 125 0.21 -9.65 -12.23
CA PRO A 125 0.87 -10.76 -12.91
C PRO A 125 0.72 -10.63 -14.44
N GLU A 126 1.70 -11.15 -15.19
CA GLU A 126 1.65 -11.13 -16.66
C GLU A 126 0.48 -11.96 -17.21
N ASP A 127 0.13 -13.05 -16.53
CA ASP A 127 -1.06 -13.86 -16.79
C ASP A 127 -1.95 -13.93 -15.53
N PRO A 128 -2.87 -12.96 -15.33
CA PRO A 128 -3.69 -12.95 -14.13
C PRO A 128 -4.66 -14.13 -14.12
N PRO A 129 -4.82 -14.80 -12.97
CA PRO A 129 -5.76 -15.89 -12.85
C PRO A 129 -7.17 -15.43 -13.24
N THR A 130 -7.87 -16.28 -13.99
CA THR A 130 -9.24 -16.02 -14.49
C THR A 130 -10.28 -15.79 -13.40
N HIS A 131 -9.97 -16.17 -12.15
CA HIS A 131 -10.86 -16.03 -11.00
C HIS A 131 -10.70 -14.69 -10.24
N GLY A 132 -9.79 -13.79 -10.65
CA GLY A 132 -9.75 -12.42 -10.14
C GLY A 132 -9.35 -12.24 -8.66
N ASP A 133 -8.70 -13.23 -8.04
CA ASP A 133 -8.18 -13.17 -6.66
C ASP A 133 -6.66 -12.98 -6.66
N TRP A 134 -6.16 -12.01 -7.43
CA TRP A 134 -4.73 -11.78 -7.57
C TRP A 134 -4.16 -10.68 -6.66
N LEU A 135 -5.02 -9.96 -5.93
CA LEU A 135 -4.56 -8.93 -4.99
C LEU A 135 -3.95 -9.59 -3.74
N PRO A 136 -2.82 -9.08 -3.20
CA PRO A 136 -2.26 -9.60 -1.95
C PRO A 136 -3.26 -9.52 -0.79
N LYS A 137 -3.32 -10.59 0.02
CA LYS A 137 -4.19 -10.64 1.19
C LYS A 137 -3.48 -10.01 2.39
N PHE A 138 -3.77 -8.74 2.64
CA PHE A 138 -3.12 -7.96 3.71
C PHE A 138 -3.73 -8.23 5.09
N ASP A 139 -4.89 -8.89 5.17
CA ASP A 139 -5.54 -9.30 6.41
C ASP A 139 -4.68 -10.24 7.29
N VAL A 140 -3.68 -10.91 6.71
CA VAL A 140 -2.66 -11.67 7.47
C VAL A 140 -1.81 -10.77 8.39
N LEU A 141 -1.72 -9.46 8.10
CA LEU A 141 -0.95 -8.47 8.86
C LEU A 141 -1.82 -7.82 9.94
N ASN A 142 -2.15 -8.59 10.98
CA ASN A 142 -3.10 -8.19 12.02
C ASN A 142 -2.73 -6.93 12.83
N LYS A 143 -1.48 -6.44 12.76
CA LYS A 143 -1.01 -5.23 13.45
C LYS A 143 -0.73 -4.05 12.52
N LEU A 144 -1.08 -4.16 11.25
CA LEU A 144 -0.82 -3.13 10.25
C LEU A 144 -1.73 -1.92 10.50
N GLU A 145 -1.14 -0.79 10.84
CA GLU A 145 -1.85 0.45 11.12
C GLU A 145 -1.85 1.40 9.91
N SER A 146 -0.84 1.30 9.03
CA SER A 146 -0.69 2.15 7.86
C SER A 146 -0.28 1.34 6.63
N LEU A 147 -1.05 1.49 5.55
CA LEU A 147 -0.80 0.89 4.26
C LEU A 147 -0.75 1.96 3.17
N ILE A 148 0.38 2.06 2.50
CA ILE A 148 0.55 2.85 1.29
C ILE A 148 0.74 1.87 0.13
N ALA A 149 -0.21 1.81 -0.78
CA ALA A 149 -0.15 0.90 -1.92
C ALA A 149 -0.19 1.68 -3.23
N VAL A 150 0.82 1.45 -4.07
CA VAL A 150 0.90 1.96 -5.44
C VAL A 150 0.53 0.84 -6.40
N TYR A 151 -0.44 1.07 -7.26
CA TYR A 151 -0.81 0.10 -8.27
C TYR A 151 -0.10 0.41 -9.59
N SER A 152 0.77 -0.50 -10.04
CA SER A 152 1.58 -0.30 -11.24
C SER A 152 1.04 -1.15 -12.39
N ASN A 153 0.10 -0.64 -13.20
CA ASN A 153 -0.34 -1.29 -14.44
C ASN A 153 -0.98 -0.32 -15.47
N SER A 154 -1.06 -0.76 -16.73
CA SER A 154 -1.89 -0.14 -17.77
C SER A 154 -3.36 -0.55 -17.60
N TRP A 155 -4.28 0.41 -17.74
CA TRP A 155 -5.71 0.27 -17.44
C TRP A 155 -6.49 -0.63 -18.42
N ASP A 156 -5.80 -1.18 -19.44
CA ASP A 156 -6.44 -1.75 -20.62
C ASP A 156 -6.43 -3.29 -20.68
N TYR A 157 -5.81 -3.98 -19.73
CA TYR A 157 -5.59 -5.41 -19.84
C TYR A 157 -5.88 -6.20 -18.55
N TYR A 158 -6.85 -7.10 -18.68
CA TYR A 158 -7.19 -8.25 -17.83
C TYR A 158 -7.78 -7.97 -16.43
N GLY A 159 -8.76 -8.82 -16.07
CA GLY A 159 -9.59 -8.86 -14.86
C GLY A 159 -9.18 -8.05 -13.62
N TYR A 160 -10.16 -7.34 -13.05
CA TYR A 160 -10.02 -6.60 -11.79
C TYR A 160 -10.15 -7.52 -10.57
N PRO A 161 -9.54 -7.17 -9.43
CA PRO A 161 -9.72 -7.93 -8.20
C PRO A 161 -11.20 -7.96 -7.80
N ILE A 162 -11.70 -9.15 -7.48
CA ILE A 162 -13.07 -9.36 -7.02
C ILE A 162 -13.17 -9.02 -5.52
N GLU A 163 -12.17 -9.43 -4.75
CA GLU A 163 -12.13 -9.28 -3.30
C GLU A 163 -10.93 -8.44 -2.85
N TYR A 164 -11.12 -7.74 -1.73
CA TYR A 164 -10.10 -6.88 -1.12
C TYR A 164 -9.98 -7.27 0.35
N HIS A 165 -8.82 -7.80 0.73
CA HIS A 165 -8.55 -8.31 2.08
C HIS A 165 -7.65 -7.34 2.84
N PHE A 166 -8.26 -6.35 3.49
CA PHE A 166 -7.55 -5.41 4.35
C PHE A 166 -7.58 -5.84 5.83
N PRO A 167 -6.52 -5.56 6.60
CA PRO A 167 -6.49 -5.84 8.03
C PRO A 167 -7.39 -4.85 8.80
N THR A 168 -8.09 -5.35 9.81
CA THR A 168 -9.04 -4.54 10.61
C THR A 168 -8.36 -3.57 11.59
N SER A 169 -7.04 -3.65 11.76
CA SER A 169 -6.21 -2.73 12.54
C SER A 169 -5.81 -1.46 11.78
N LEU A 170 -6.14 -1.37 10.49
CA LEU A 170 -5.73 -0.27 9.64
C LEU A 170 -6.38 1.05 10.08
N LYS A 171 -5.53 2.07 10.25
CA LYS A 171 -5.90 3.45 10.60
C LYS A 171 -5.65 4.42 9.45
N GLU A 172 -4.68 4.10 8.59
CA GLU A 172 -4.30 4.92 7.43
C GLU A 172 -4.21 4.04 6.19
N LEU A 173 -4.91 4.45 5.15
CA LEU A 173 -4.86 3.82 3.83
C LEU A 173 -4.61 4.89 2.76
N ARG A 174 -3.51 4.74 2.04
CA ARG A 174 -3.21 5.57 0.87
C ARG A 174 -3.09 4.70 -0.37
N LEU A 175 -3.89 4.99 -1.38
CA LEU A 175 -3.94 4.25 -2.62
C LEU A 175 -3.52 5.17 -3.78
N TYR A 176 -2.57 4.71 -4.56
CA TYR A 176 -2.05 5.42 -5.73
C TYR A 176 -2.31 4.59 -6.98
N ASP A 177 -2.75 5.27 -8.06
CA ASP A 177 -2.92 4.68 -9.38
C ASP A 177 -3.87 3.46 -9.44
N ILE A 178 -4.74 3.29 -8.44
CA ILE A 178 -5.64 2.14 -8.34
C ILE A 178 -6.94 2.37 -9.14
N PRO A 179 -7.48 1.37 -9.84
CA PRO A 179 -8.84 1.44 -10.34
C PRO A 179 -9.84 1.37 -9.18
N VAL A 180 -10.56 2.47 -8.94
CA VAL A 180 -11.51 2.57 -7.83
C VAL A 180 -12.85 1.98 -8.22
N ARG A 181 -13.14 0.78 -7.69
CA ARG A 181 -14.37 0.02 -7.93
C ARG A 181 -15.30 0.06 -6.72
N PRO A 182 -16.62 -0.16 -6.90
CA PRO A 182 -17.55 -0.29 -5.77
C PRO A 182 -17.09 -1.29 -4.72
N ALA A 183 -16.65 -2.49 -5.12
CA ALA A 183 -16.15 -3.51 -4.20
C ALA A 183 -14.93 -3.06 -3.36
N LEU A 184 -14.03 -2.24 -3.92
CA LEU A 184 -12.92 -1.65 -3.16
C LEU A 184 -13.45 -0.66 -2.14
N LEU A 185 -14.35 0.23 -2.56
CA LEU A 185 -14.93 1.28 -1.71
C LEU A 185 -15.69 0.68 -0.52
N SER A 186 -16.47 -0.37 -0.74
CA SER A 186 -17.20 -1.08 0.32
C SER A 186 -16.25 -1.84 1.25
N ALA A 187 -15.18 -2.44 0.73
CA ALA A 187 -14.15 -3.06 1.58
C ALA A 187 -13.44 -2.04 2.46
N ILE A 188 -13.19 -0.82 1.96
CA ILE A 188 -12.63 0.27 2.74
C ILE A 188 -13.65 0.77 3.79
N ALA A 189 -14.93 0.92 3.41
CA ALA A 189 -15.98 1.33 4.33
C ALA A 189 -16.16 0.36 5.51
N ALA A 190 -15.92 -0.93 5.29
CA ALA A 190 -15.98 -1.97 6.32
C ALA A 190 -14.84 -1.90 7.37
N LEU A 191 -13.82 -1.06 7.16
CA LEU A 191 -12.69 -0.94 8.09
C LEU A 191 -13.09 -0.19 9.37
N PRO A 192 -13.01 -0.84 10.56
CA PRO A 192 -13.58 -0.27 11.78
C PRO A 192 -12.74 0.87 12.38
N GLN A 193 -11.44 0.93 12.06
CA GLN A 193 -10.48 1.85 12.67
C GLN A 193 -9.87 2.84 11.67
N LEU A 194 -10.31 2.82 10.40
CA LEU A 194 -9.73 3.67 9.37
C LEU A 194 -10.06 5.15 9.64
N GLU A 195 -9.03 5.95 9.87
CA GLU A 195 -9.14 7.38 10.14
C GLU A 195 -8.73 8.24 8.94
N ILE A 196 -7.77 7.77 8.14
CA ILE A 196 -7.22 8.50 6.99
C ILE A 196 -7.36 7.65 5.73
N LEU A 197 -8.01 8.22 4.71
CA LEU A 197 -8.11 7.65 3.38
C LEU A 197 -7.62 8.67 2.35
N ASP A 198 -6.55 8.33 1.64
CA ASP A 198 -6.09 9.09 0.49
C ASP A 198 -6.21 8.25 -0.79
N ILE A 199 -6.91 8.78 -1.79
CA ILE A 199 -7.03 8.19 -3.13
C ILE A 199 -6.38 9.16 -4.12
N ILE A 200 -5.32 8.70 -4.79
CA ILE A 200 -4.39 9.56 -5.52
C ILE A 200 -4.15 8.99 -6.92
N TYR A 201 -4.15 9.84 -7.94
CA TYR A 201 -3.91 9.46 -9.36
C TYR A 201 -4.83 8.32 -9.86
N SER A 202 -6.01 8.20 -9.29
CA SER A 202 -6.87 7.02 -9.47
C SER A 202 -8.13 7.34 -10.28
N ALA A 203 -8.67 6.35 -10.98
CA ALA A 203 -9.90 6.50 -11.77
C ALA A 203 -11.05 5.71 -11.15
N PHE A 204 -12.20 6.37 -10.99
CA PHE A 204 -13.43 5.73 -10.53
C PHE A 204 -14.12 5.05 -11.71
N VAL A 205 -14.75 3.90 -11.46
CA VAL A 205 -15.59 3.24 -12.46
C VAL A 205 -16.70 4.19 -12.90
N GLU A 206 -16.84 4.36 -14.21
CA GLU A 206 -17.80 5.31 -14.82
C GLU A 206 -17.62 6.76 -14.36
N ASP A 207 -16.44 7.12 -13.82
CA ASP A 207 -16.16 8.40 -13.17
C ASP A 207 -17.18 8.71 -12.03
N LYS A 208 -17.78 7.70 -11.39
CA LYS A 208 -18.85 7.86 -10.38
C LYS A 208 -18.46 7.28 -9.02
N TRP A 209 -18.92 7.93 -7.95
CA TRP A 209 -18.87 7.38 -6.59
C TRP A 209 -20.23 7.55 -5.90
N TYR A 210 -20.98 6.45 -5.79
CA TYR A 210 -22.23 6.39 -5.03
C TYR A 210 -21.97 5.78 -3.65
N ALA A 211 -21.72 6.63 -2.65
CA ALA A 211 -21.29 6.20 -1.32
C ALA A 211 -22.45 5.96 -0.34
N SER A 212 -23.70 6.17 -0.75
CA SER A 212 -24.89 6.13 0.11
C SER A 212 -25.17 4.76 0.74
N GLU A 213 -24.72 3.66 0.13
CA GLU A 213 -24.87 2.31 0.69
C GLU A 213 -23.77 1.96 1.73
N ASP A 214 -22.69 2.74 1.76
CA ASP A 214 -21.52 2.50 2.59
C ASP A 214 -21.46 3.47 3.77
N LYS A 215 -20.89 3.02 4.90
CA LYS A 215 -20.70 3.86 6.09
C LYS A 215 -19.27 3.81 6.62
N TYR A 216 -18.53 4.89 6.43
CA TYR A 216 -17.15 5.06 6.84
C TYR A 216 -17.06 5.52 8.30
N GLN A 217 -17.31 4.59 9.23
CA GLN A 217 -17.60 4.85 10.65
C GLN A 217 -16.53 5.61 11.46
N SER A 218 -15.27 5.53 11.02
CA SER A 218 -14.13 6.08 11.76
C SER A 218 -13.33 7.11 10.96
N LEU A 219 -13.71 7.36 9.70
CA LEU A 219 -12.95 8.20 8.80
C LEU A 219 -13.02 9.66 9.24
N LYS A 220 -11.84 10.27 9.42
CA LYS A 220 -11.64 11.66 9.83
C LYS A 220 -11.10 12.51 8.70
N THR A 221 -10.24 11.95 7.84
CA THR A 221 -9.66 12.66 6.71
C THR A 221 -9.89 11.88 5.42
N LEU A 222 -10.51 12.54 4.44
CA LEU A 222 -10.66 12.04 3.09
C LEU A 222 -9.91 12.96 2.12
N THR A 223 -8.91 12.42 1.44
CA THR A 223 -8.18 13.12 0.39
C THR A 223 -8.45 12.47 -0.96
N LEU A 224 -8.96 13.26 -1.91
CA LEU A 224 -8.99 12.91 -3.32
C LEU A 224 -8.02 13.82 -4.07
N ARG A 225 -6.99 13.23 -4.67
CA ARG A 225 -5.98 13.99 -5.43
C ARG A 225 -5.82 13.45 -6.84
N LYS A 226 -6.00 14.31 -7.83
CA LYS A 226 -5.84 13.98 -9.25
C LYS A 226 -6.66 12.75 -9.65
N VAL A 227 -7.90 12.66 -9.16
CA VAL A 227 -8.79 11.54 -9.46
C VAL A 227 -9.68 11.84 -10.67
N ASN A 228 -10.05 10.79 -11.42
CA ASN A 228 -11.12 10.85 -12.40
C ASN A 228 -12.45 10.52 -11.72
N LEU A 229 -13.09 11.55 -11.17
CA LEU A 229 -14.41 11.50 -10.55
C LEU A 229 -15.22 12.69 -11.08
N SER A 230 -16.40 12.45 -11.64
CA SER A 230 -17.30 13.47 -12.19
C SER A 230 -18.57 13.62 -11.35
N GLU A 231 -19.18 12.50 -10.98
CA GLU A 231 -20.39 12.42 -10.17
C GLU A 231 -20.07 11.80 -8.81
N TRP A 232 -20.46 12.50 -7.74
CA TRP A 232 -20.26 12.05 -6.38
C TRP A 232 -21.59 12.17 -5.63
N GLU A 233 -22.06 11.07 -5.07
CA GLU A 233 -23.31 11.03 -4.28
C GLU A 233 -22.99 10.47 -2.89
N VAL A 234 -23.45 11.17 -1.87
CA VAL A 234 -23.13 10.92 -0.47
C VAL A 234 -24.39 11.17 0.36
N ASP A 235 -24.66 10.30 1.33
CA ASP A 235 -25.70 10.53 2.32
C ASP A 235 -25.11 11.14 3.59
N ARG A 236 -25.95 11.82 4.37
CA ARG A 236 -25.53 12.47 5.63
C ARG A 236 -24.87 11.51 6.61
N GLU A 237 -25.29 10.24 6.55
CA GLU A 237 -24.82 9.18 7.45
C GLU A 237 -23.57 8.45 6.94
N THR A 238 -23.11 8.71 5.71
CA THR A 238 -21.97 8.03 5.07
C THR A 238 -20.67 8.31 5.82
N PHE A 239 -20.45 9.55 6.26
CA PHE A 239 -19.20 10.02 6.86
C PHE A 239 -19.41 10.67 8.25
N PRO A 240 -19.84 9.89 9.27
CA PRO A 240 -20.31 10.46 10.54
C PRO A 240 -19.23 11.19 11.37
N LYS A 241 -17.94 10.92 11.12
CA LYS A 241 -16.81 11.48 11.88
C LYS A 241 -15.82 12.28 11.04
N LEU A 242 -16.19 12.61 9.79
CA LEU A 242 -15.27 13.28 8.89
C LEU A 242 -14.99 14.70 9.38
N GLU A 243 -13.72 15.02 9.54
CA GLU A 243 -13.24 16.31 10.01
C GLU A 243 -12.63 17.13 8.86
N GLU A 244 -12.02 16.47 7.88
CA GLU A 244 -11.30 17.12 6.78
C GLU A 244 -11.61 16.44 5.44
N LEU A 245 -12.04 17.27 4.48
CA LEU A 245 -12.17 16.89 3.07
C LEU A 245 -11.16 17.68 2.24
N ILE A 246 -10.28 16.98 1.52
CA ILE A 246 -9.25 17.58 0.69
C ILE A 246 -9.44 17.13 -0.75
N LEU A 247 -9.69 18.08 -1.65
CA LEU A 247 -9.86 17.88 -3.08
C LEU A 247 -8.77 18.63 -3.83
N GLU A 248 -7.79 17.91 -4.37
CA GLU A 248 -6.67 18.51 -5.07
C GLU A 248 -6.59 18.07 -6.53
N SER A 249 -6.60 19.02 -7.47
CA SER A 249 -6.51 18.71 -8.90
C SER A 249 -7.62 17.75 -9.39
N CYS A 250 -8.83 17.85 -8.83
CA CYS A 250 -10.00 17.05 -9.22
C CYS A 250 -10.76 17.75 -10.35
N TYR A 251 -10.17 17.80 -11.55
CA TYR A 251 -10.70 18.59 -12.66
C TYR A 251 -12.00 18.08 -13.27
N LYS A 252 -12.35 16.81 -13.08
CA LYS A 252 -13.60 16.23 -13.63
C LYS A 252 -14.81 16.44 -12.73
N LEU A 253 -14.59 16.67 -11.43
CA LEU A 253 -15.67 16.76 -10.44
C LEU A 253 -16.58 17.92 -10.79
N MET A 254 -17.89 17.66 -10.86
CA MET A 254 -18.88 18.67 -11.23
C MET A 254 -19.25 19.55 -10.03
N GLU A 255 -19.55 18.93 -8.90
CA GLU A 255 -19.93 19.61 -7.66
C GLU A 255 -19.49 18.81 -6.43
N ILE A 256 -19.36 19.50 -5.30
CA ILE A 256 -19.22 18.84 -3.99
C ILE A 256 -20.64 18.55 -3.49
N PRO A 257 -20.94 17.32 -3.04
CA PRO A 257 -22.25 17.01 -2.45
C PRO A 257 -22.61 18.00 -1.34
N SER A 258 -23.72 18.73 -1.50
CA SER A 258 -24.15 19.76 -0.55
C SER A 258 -24.33 19.24 0.89
N VAL A 259 -24.56 17.93 1.04
CA VAL A 259 -24.62 17.23 2.33
C VAL A 259 -23.39 17.43 3.20
N PHE A 260 -22.21 17.70 2.62
CA PHE A 260 -21.00 18.01 3.39
C PHE A 260 -21.17 19.28 4.24
N GLY A 261 -22.02 20.22 3.84
CA GLY A 261 -22.38 21.39 4.64
C GLY A 261 -23.19 21.06 5.90
N ASP A 262 -23.84 19.89 5.94
CA ASP A 262 -24.69 19.42 7.05
C ASP A 262 -23.97 18.42 7.98
N ILE A 263 -22.68 18.17 7.77
CA ILE A 263 -21.86 17.28 8.60
C ILE A 263 -21.27 18.09 9.76
N ASP A 264 -21.82 17.88 10.97
CA ASP A 264 -21.45 18.61 12.18
C ASP A 264 -19.98 18.44 12.59
N THR A 265 -19.35 17.32 12.21
CA THR A 265 -17.95 17.00 12.54
C THR A 265 -16.95 17.64 11.59
N LEU A 266 -17.40 18.14 10.43
CA LEU A 266 -16.54 18.66 9.37
C LEU A 266 -15.96 20.03 9.76
N LYS A 267 -14.64 20.11 9.81
CA LYS A 267 -13.89 21.31 10.21
C LYS A 267 -13.36 22.09 9.02
N SER A 268 -13.01 21.40 7.93
CA SER A 268 -12.51 22.05 6.73
C SER A 268 -12.81 21.29 5.45
N ILE A 269 -13.07 22.05 4.40
CA ILE A 269 -13.08 21.61 3.01
C ILE A 269 -11.98 22.39 2.30
N GLN A 270 -11.01 21.69 1.72
CA GLN A 270 -9.91 22.29 0.98
C GLN A 270 -10.02 21.92 -0.49
N VAL A 271 -10.19 22.92 -1.36
CA VAL A 271 -10.24 22.75 -2.80
C VAL A 271 -9.02 23.43 -3.42
N VAL A 272 -8.09 22.64 -3.94
CA VAL A 272 -6.80 23.11 -4.44
C VAL A 272 -6.65 22.72 -5.90
N GLN A 273 -6.39 23.69 -6.79
CA GLN A 273 -6.16 23.43 -8.22
C GLN A 273 -7.29 22.63 -8.90
N SER A 274 -8.54 22.74 -8.47
CA SER A 274 -9.70 22.09 -9.10
C SER A 274 -10.53 23.10 -9.91
N LYS A 275 -11.60 22.64 -10.59
CA LYS A 275 -12.52 23.54 -11.30
C LYS A 275 -13.09 24.61 -10.35
N ARG A 276 -13.28 25.83 -10.86
CA ARG A 276 -13.81 26.95 -10.07
C ARG A 276 -15.18 26.66 -9.47
N GLU A 277 -16.07 26.03 -10.24
CA GLU A 277 -17.44 25.68 -9.83
C GLU A 277 -17.47 24.78 -8.58
N VAL A 278 -16.50 23.88 -8.43
CA VAL A 278 -16.32 23.03 -7.24
C VAL A 278 -15.94 23.84 -6.00
N GLY A 279 -15.20 24.94 -6.17
CA GLY A 279 -14.81 25.81 -5.05
C GLY A 279 -15.89 26.80 -4.62
N ASP A 280 -16.89 27.03 -5.47
CA ASP A 280 -18.04 27.92 -5.23
C ASP A 280 -19.30 27.13 -4.76
N SER A 281 -19.26 25.79 -4.77
CA SER A 281 -20.31 24.87 -4.27
C SER A 281 -20.26 24.71 -2.76
#